data_AF-A0A352VE97-F1
#
_entry.id   AF-A0A352VE97-F1
#
_cell.length_a   1.000
_cell.length_b   1.000
_cell.length_c   1.000
_cell.angle_alpha   90.00
_cell.angle_beta   90.00
_cell.angle_gamma   90.00
#
_symmetry.space_group_name_H-M   'P 1'
#
loop_
_entity.id
_entity.type
_entity.pdbx_description
1 polymer ?
#
loop_
_entity_poly.entity_id
_entity_poly.type
_entity_poly.pdbx_seq_one_letter_code
_entity_poly.pdbx_strand_id
1 'polypeptide(L)'
;LQNAKKIPLYDIEPFKHDTPWTVALAGKKVLVIHPFEDTIRYQYEKRNLWLKNRDFCPDFELITLKAVQSVAGCRTEFASWFDALHFMENKINAIDFDIAIIGCGAYGLPLAAHIKRLGKKAIHMGGATQLLFGILGKRWEDNNSFLKENIFNEYWIRPLDSDKPSGFQKVEGGCYW
;
A
#
# COMPACT_ATOMS: atom_id res chain seq x y z
N LEU A 1 -8.22 -16.77 16.41
CA LEU A 1 -7.90 -15.49 17.08
C LEU A 1 -8.99 -15.15 18.11
N GLN A 2 -8.91 -15.66 19.34
CA GLN A 2 -9.92 -15.39 20.38
C GLN A 2 -9.76 -13.99 21.02
N ASN A 3 -8.53 -13.49 21.14
CA ASN A 3 -8.22 -12.21 21.79
C ASN A 3 -8.02 -11.04 20.81
N ALA A 4 -8.41 -11.21 19.55
CA ALA A 4 -8.26 -10.13 18.57
C ALA A 4 -9.48 -9.21 18.61
N LYS A 5 -9.24 -7.90 18.72
CA LYS A 5 -10.27 -6.90 18.44
C LYS A 5 -10.55 -6.90 16.94
N LYS A 6 -11.79 -7.19 16.58
CA LYS A 6 -12.26 -7.14 15.19
C LYS A 6 -12.78 -5.75 14.89
N ILE A 7 -12.56 -5.30 13.67
CA ILE A 7 -13.13 -4.09 13.11
C ILE A 7 -13.78 -4.43 11.77
N PRO A 8 -14.84 -3.72 11.36
CA PRO A 8 -15.31 -3.72 9.99
C PRO A 8 -14.18 -3.49 8.98
N LEU A 9 -14.23 -4.17 7.83
CA LEU A 9 -13.19 -4.03 6.80
C LEU A 9 -13.08 -2.58 6.30
N TYR A 10 -14.19 -1.87 6.21
CA TYR A 10 -14.18 -0.49 5.71
C TYR A 10 -13.46 0.48 6.65
N ASP A 11 -13.32 0.16 7.94
CA ASP A 11 -12.65 1.02 8.94
C ASP A 11 -11.11 1.03 8.76
N ILE A 12 -10.56 0.17 7.90
CA ILE A 12 -9.13 0.19 7.58
C ILE A 12 -8.77 1.35 6.64
N GLU A 13 -9.74 1.87 5.89
CA GLU A 13 -9.56 2.97 4.95
C GLU A 13 -9.65 4.31 5.69
N PRO A 14 -8.55 5.08 5.82
CA PRO A 14 -8.55 6.27 6.67
C PRO A 14 -9.48 7.39 6.18
N PHE A 15 -9.77 7.43 4.89
CA PHE A 15 -10.59 8.48 4.24
C PHE A 15 -12.04 8.52 4.71
N LYS A 16 -12.49 7.52 5.48
CA LYS A 16 -13.87 7.40 5.98
C LYS A 16 -14.04 7.87 7.42
N HIS A 17 -13.00 8.46 8.01
CA HIS A 17 -12.99 8.89 9.40
C HIS A 17 -12.46 10.32 9.54
N ASP A 18 -13.12 11.11 10.39
CA ASP A 18 -12.68 12.48 10.70
C ASP A 18 -11.28 12.49 11.34
N THR A 19 -11.01 11.50 12.19
CA THR A 19 -9.68 11.26 12.79
C THR A 19 -9.17 9.90 12.34
N PRO A 20 -8.42 9.83 11.24
CA PRO A 20 -7.95 8.57 10.68
C PRO A 20 -6.83 7.96 11.53
N TRP A 21 -6.65 6.64 11.48
CA TRP A 21 -5.55 5.97 12.19
C TRP A 21 -4.16 6.43 11.70
N THR A 22 -4.07 6.98 10.48
CA THR A 22 -2.83 7.47 9.86
C THR A 22 -2.19 8.60 10.64
N VAL A 23 -2.94 9.36 11.45
CA VAL A 23 -2.36 10.40 12.34
C VAL A 23 -1.25 9.84 13.25
N ALA A 24 -1.35 8.57 13.64
CA ALA A 24 -0.36 7.90 14.47
C ALA A 24 0.98 7.61 13.75
N LEU A 25 1.04 7.83 12.43
CA LEU A 25 2.26 7.69 11.63
C LEU A 25 3.16 8.93 11.68
N ALA A 26 2.65 10.08 12.13
CA ALA A 26 3.42 11.33 12.14
C ALA A 26 4.76 11.15 12.87
N GLY A 27 5.85 11.54 12.21
CA GLY A 27 7.22 11.44 12.72
C GLY A 27 7.77 10.02 12.88
N LYS A 28 7.12 9.00 12.31
CA LYS A 28 7.60 7.60 12.33
C LYS A 28 8.43 7.24 11.11
N LYS A 29 9.23 6.18 11.22
CA LYS A 29 9.80 5.46 10.08
C LYS A 29 8.79 4.45 9.56
N VAL A 30 8.18 4.75 8.41
CA VAL A 30 7.10 3.94 7.83
C VAL A 30 7.62 3.17 6.63
N LEU A 31 7.66 1.84 6.76
CA LEU A 31 8.00 0.95 5.66
C LEU A 31 6.76 0.66 4.81
N VAL A 32 6.76 1.10 3.55
CA VAL A 32 5.69 0.83 2.58
C VAL A 32 6.13 -0.29 1.65
N ILE A 33 5.44 -1.43 1.73
CA ILE A 33 5.68 -2.61 0.90
C ILE A 33 4.58 -2.68 -0.16
N HIS A 34 4.92 -2.28 -1.39
CA HIS A 34 3.97 -2.14 -2.48
C HIS A 34 4.65 -2.36 -3.84
N PRO A 35 3.95 -2.87 -4.87
CA PRO A 35 4.53 -2.95 -6.21
C PRO A 35 4.72 -1.58 -6.88
N PHE A 36 3.94 -0.57 -6.47
CA PHE A 36 3.97 0.78 -7.04
C PHE A 36 5.01 1.69 -6.37
N GLU A 37 6.22 1.18 -6.17
CA GLU A 37 7.27 1.88 -5.42
C GLU A 37 7.59 3.25 -6.03
N ASP A 38 7.81 3.30 -7.35
CA ASP A 38 8.23 4.53 -8.02
C ASP A 38 7.12 5.58 -7.96
N THR A 39 5.87 5.15 -8.17
CA THR A 39 4.68 6.01 -8.10
C THR A 39 4.48 6.55 -6.68
N ILE A 40 4.64 5.71 -5.65
CA ILE A 40 4.50 6.12 -4.24
C ILE A 40 5.55 7.16 -3.87
N ARG A 41 6.82 6.93 -4.22
CA ARG A 41 7.90 7.89 -3.97
C ARG A 41 7.61 9.22 -4.67
N TYR A 42 7.26 9.17 -5.94
CA TYR A 42 6.93 10.35 -6.74
C TYR A 42 5.76 11.15 -6.15
N GLN A 43 4.69 10.48 -5.71
CA GLN A 43 3.54 11.19 -5.16
C GLN A 43 3.76 11.69 -3.74
N TYR A 44 4.52 10.98 -2.92
CA TYR A 44 4.77 11.36 -1.53
C TYR A 44 5.55 12.68 -1.42
N GLU A 45 6.49 12.93 -2.34
CA GLU A 45 7.20 14.21 -2.47
C GLU A 45 6.24 15.38 -2.73
N LYS A 46 5.11 15.11 -3.38
CA LYS A 46 4.09 16.08 -3.79
C LYS A 46 2.81 15.96 -2.96
N ARG A 47 2.85 15.30 -1.79
CA ARG A 47 1.64 14.95 -1.01
C ARG A 47 0.72 16.13 -0.69
N ASN A 48 1.30 17.30 -0.45
CA ASN A 48 0.53 18.51 -0.14
C ASN A 48 -0.35 18.99 -1.33
N LEU A 49 -0.15 18.49 -2.56
CA LEU A 49 -0.98 18.85 -3.71
C LEU A 49 -2.26 18.01 -3.80
N TRP A 50 -2.19 16.71 -3.53
CA TRP A 50 -3.34 15.79 -3.66
C TRP A 50 -4.07 15.51 -2.33
N LEU A 51 -3.46 15.85 -1.18
CA LEU A 51 -4.09 15.71 0.14
C LEU A 51 -5.10 16.83 0.39
N LYS A 52 -6.40 16.49 0.44
CA LYS A 52 -7.43 17.39 0.97
C LYS A 52 -7.41 17.48 2.50
N ASN A 53 -6.97 16.42 3.19
CA ASN A 53 -6.75 16.38 4.64
C ASN A 53 -5.35 15.84 4.92
N ARG A 54 -4.52 16.62 5.64
CA ARG A 54 -3.13 16.22 5.97
C ARG A 54 -3.08 14.98 6.87
N ASP A 55 -4.14 14.69 7.60
CA ASP A 55 -4.21 13.54 8.51
C ASP A 55 -4.27 12.20 7.77
N PHE A 56 -4.66 12.18 6.49
CA PHE A 56 -4.69 10.95 5.68
C PHE A 56 -3.29 10.44 5.31
N CYS A 57 -2.31 11.33 5.20
CA CYS A 57 -0.92 11.00 4.94
C CYS A 57 -0.04 12.05 5.61
N PRO A 58 0.13 11.97 6.94
CA PRO A 58 0.88 12.96 7.69
C PRO A 58 2.38 12.87 7.37
N ASP A 59 3.15 13.82 7.88
CA ASP A 59 4.59 13.85 7.66
C ASP A 59 5.30 12.71 8.41
N PHE A 60 5.85 11.75 7.68
CA PHE A 60 6.65 10.64 8.20
C PHE A 60 7.88 10.35 7.31
N GLU A 61 8.84 9.58 7.83
CA GLU A 61 9.98 9.09 7.04
C GLU A 61 9.51 7.92 6.18
N LEU A 62 9.34 8.16 4.88
CA LEU A 62 8.93 7.13 3.91
C LEU A 62 10.13 6.25 3.57
N ILE A 63 10.00 4.96 3.89
CA ILE A 63 10.91 3.90 3.44
C ILE A 63 10.10 2.98 2.53
N THR A 64 10.61 2.62 1.36
CA THR A 64 9.91 1.73 0.43
C THR A 64 10.64 0.41 0.24
N LEU A 65 9.86 -0.63 -0.02
CA LEU A 65 10.34 -1.90 -0.54
C LEU A 65 9.42 -2.32 -1.69
N LYS A 66 9.95 -2.33 -2.92
CA LYS A 66 9.21 -2.86 -4.07
C LYS A 66 8.83 -4.31 -3.85
N ALA A 67 7.53 -4.57 -3.80
CA ALA A 67 7.02 -5.92 -3.63
C ALA A 67 7.19 -6.71 -4.92
N VAL A 68 7.64 -7.96 -4.79
CA VAL A 68 7.72 -8.91 -5.91
C VAL A 68 6.33 -9.10 -6.52
N GLN A 69 6.24 -9.03 -7.85
CA GLN A 69 4.99 -9.13 -8.58
C GLN A 69 4.94 -10.39 -9.45
N SER A 70 4.39 -11.47 -8.89
CA SER A 70 4.23 -12.77 -9.57
C SER A 70 2.80 -13.02 -10.09
N VAL A 71 1.94 -11.99 -10.09
CA VAL A 71 0.54 -12.12 -10.53
C VAL A 71 0.44 -12.29 -12.06
N ALA A 72 -0.68 -12.84 -12.55
CA ALA A 72 -1.04 -12.82 -13.96
C ALA A 72 -0.02 -13.46 -14.92
N GLY A 73 0.80 -14.39 -14.43
CA GLY A 73 1.85 -15.04 -15.21
C GLY A 73 3.11 -14.19 -15.39
N CYS A 74 3.26 -13.09 -14.63
CA CYS A 74 4.50 -12.34 -14.56
C CYS A 74 5.61 -13.25 -14.04
N ARG A 75 6.67 -13.41 -14.83
CA ARG A 75 7.85 -14.16 -14.44
C ARG A 75 8.63 -13.33 -13.43
N THR A 76 9.03 -13.98 -12.35
CA THR A 76 9.96 -13.44 -11.37
C THR A 76 11.31 -14.11 -11.53
N GLU A 77 12.36 -13.52 -10.97
CA GLU A 77 13.68 -14.15 -10.87
C GLU A 77 13.71 -15.34 -9.90
N PHE A 78 12.69 -15.45 -9.05
CA PHE A 78 12.57 -16.51 -8.05
C PHE A 78 11.98 -17.80 -8.63
N ALA A 79 12.54 -18.94 -8.21
CA ALA A 79 12.11 -20.27 -8.63
C ALA A 79 10.75 -20.67 -8.04
N SER A 80 10.43 -20.16 -6.85
CA SER A 80 9.15 -20.38 -6.20
C SER A 80 8.59 -19.12 -5.54
N TRP A 81 7.29 -19.15 -5.24
CA TRP A 81 6.63 -18.11 -4.45
C TRP A 81 7.27 -17.97 -3.06
N PHE A 82 7.72 -19.07 -2.45
CA PHE A 82 8.38 -19.02 -1.14
C PHE A 82 9.77 -18.37 -1.21
N ASP A 83 10.52 -18.58 -2.29
CA ASP A 83 11.80 -17.90 -2.47
C ASP A 83 11.62 -16.38 -2.59
N ALA A 84 10.59 -15.94 -3.32
CA ALA A 84 10.21 -14.53 -3.39
C ALA A 84 9.78 -13.98 -2.02
N LEU A 85 9.00 -14.73 -1.25
CA LEU A 85 8.59 -14.36 0.10
C LEU A 85 9.81 -14.21 1.02
N HIS A 86 10.67 -15.22 1.10
CA HIS A 86 11.86 -15.21 1.95
C HIS A 86 12.84 -14.11 1.54
N PHE A 87 12.98 -13.83 0.25
CA PHE A 87 13.76 -12.70 -0.23
C PHE A 87 13.23 -11.37 0.35
N MET A 88 11.92 -11.12 0.27
CA MET A 88 11.32 -9.92 0.84
C MET A 88 11.42 -9.88 2.37
N GLU A 89 11.22 -11.00 3.06
CA GLU A 89 11.40 -11.11 4.52
C GLU A 89 12.84 -10.76 4.93
N ASN A 90 13.84 -11.24 4.19
CA ASN A 90 15.25 -10.92 4.44
C ASN A 90 15.56 -9.43 4.19
N LYS A 91 14.98 -8.82 3.16
CA LYS A 91 15.08 -7.38 2.94
C LYS A 91 14.46 -6.59 4.10
N ILE A 92 13.27 -6.99 4.57
CA ILE A 92 12.59 -6.37 5.72
C ILE A 92 13.46 -6.44 6.99
N ASN A 93 14.12 -7.57 7.25
CA ASN A 93 14.97 -7.74 8.43
C ASN A 93 16.15 -6.75 8.49
N ALA A 94 16.60 -6.24 7.33
CA ALA A 94 17.71 -5.31 7.23
C ALA A 94 17.28 -3.83 7.26
N ILE A 95 15.98 -3.54 7.30
CA ILE A 95 15.44 -2.18 7.30
C ILE A 95 15.07 -1.79 8.73
N ASP A 96 15.53 -0.62 9.18
CA ASP A 96 15.09 -0.02 10.44
C ASP A 96 13.80 0.78 10.22
N PHE A 97 12.69 0.31 10.78
CA PHE A 97 11.38 0.97 10.69
C PHE A 97 10.55 0.77 11.96
N ASP A 98 9.57 1.64 12.20
CA ASP A 98 8.67 1.58 13.36
C ASP A 98 7.41 0.75 13.06
N ILE A 99 6.86 0.96 11.86
CA ILE A 99 5.60 0.38 11.40
C ILE A 99 5.62 0.17 9.89
N ALA A 100 4.94 -0.87 9.41
CA ALA A 100 4.81 -1.16 7.99
C ALA A 100 3.38 -1.00 7.47
N ILE A 101 3.24 -0.49 6.25
CA ILE A 101 1.99 -0.47 5.47
C ILE A 101 2.18 -1.39 4.26
N ILE A 102 1.24 -2.30 4.05
CA ILE A 102 1.43 -3.45 3.15
C ILE A 102 0.28 -3.54 2.15
N GLY A 103 0.61 -3.43 0.86
CA GLY A 103 -0.28 -3.69 -0.25
C GLY A 103 0.45 -4.47 -1.35
N CYS A 104 0.52 -5.79 -1.23
CA CYS A 104 1.29 -6.61 -2.17
C CYS A 104 0.62 -7.97 -2.50
N GLY A 105 -0.71 -7.98 -2.61
CA GLY A 105 -1.48 -9.14 -3.03
C GLY A 105 -1.22 -10.37 -2.15
N ALA A 106 -0.90 -11.50 -2.77
CA ALA A 106 -0.69 -12.79 -2.10
C ALA A 106 0.39 -12.77 -1.01
N TYR A 107 1.36 -11.85 -1.08
CA TYR A 107 2.42 -11.73 -0.09
C TYR A 107 2.00 -10.93 1.16
N GLY A 108 0.88 -10.21 1.10
CA GLY A 108 0.51 -9.23 2.12
C GLY A 108 0.36 -9.80 3.54
N LEU A 109 -0.44 -10.85 3.70
CA LEU A 109 -0.66 -11.48 5.01
C LEU A 109 0.58 -12.21 5.55
N PRO A 110 1.32 -13.01 4.75
CA PRO A 110 2.59 -13.61 5.17
C PRO A 110 3.61 -12.57 5.67
N LEU A 111 3.81 -11.48 4.92
CA LEU A 111 4.74 -10.42 5.29
C LEU A 111 4.27 -9.67 6.54
N ALA A 112 2.96 -9.41 6.69
CA ALA A 112 2.40 -8.83 7.90
C ALA A 112 2.66 -9.72 9.14
N ALA A 113 2.51 -11.03 8.98
CA ALA A 113 2.81 -12.00 10.03
C ALA A 113 4.30 -12.04 10.37
N HIS A 114 5.18 -11.94 9.38
CA HIS A 114 6.62 -11.83 9.58
C HIS A 114 7.01 -10.60 10.37
N ILE A 115 6.53 -9.42 9.96
CA ILE A 115 6.79 -8.14 10.63
C ILE A 115 6.28 -8.17 12.08
N LYS A 116 5.13 -8.81 12.32
CA LYS A 116 4.62 -9.02 13.68
C LYS A 116 5.53 -9.91 14.53
N ARG A 117 6.13 -10.96 13.96
CA ARG A 117 7.12 -11.81 14.66
C ARG A 117 8.40 -11.05 15.01
N LEU A 118 8.78 -10.05 14.22
CA LEU A 118 9.88 -9.12 14.54
C LEU A 118 9.55 -8.16 15.69
N GLY A 119 8.33 -8.21 16.26
CA GLY A 119 7.88 -7.29 17.30
C GLY A 119 7.46 -5.91 16.79
N LYS A 120 7.36 -5.74 15.46
CA LYS A 120 6.94 -4.49 14.80
C LYS A 120 5.45 -4.53 14.46
N LYS A 121 4.88 -3.35 14.13
CA LYS A 121 3.48 -3.23 13.72
C LYS A 121 3.35 -3.28 12.20
N ALA A 122 2.28 -3.90 11.71
CA ALA A 122 1.96 -3.99 10.28
C ALA A 122 0.48 -3.68 10.05
N ILE A 123 0.19 -2.91 9.00
CA ILE A 123 -1.16 -2.60 8.54
C ILE A 123 -1.27 -3.07 7.10
N HIS A 124 -2.15 -4.03 6.85
CA HIS A 124 -2.39 -4.57 5.51
C HIS A 124 -3.73 -4.07 4.96
N MET A 125 -3.71 -3.20 3.95
CA MET A 125 -4.91 -2.61 3.34
C MET A 125 -5.25 -3.21 1.97
N GLY A 126 -4.49 -4.21 1.52
CA GLY A 126 -4.65 -4.78 0.19
C GLY A 126 -4.55 -3.71 -0.90
N GLY A 127 -5.45 -3.77 -1.88
CA GLY A 127 -5.43 -2.84 -3.02
C GLY A 127 -5.64 -1.37 -2.64
N ALA A 128 -6.39 -1.08 -1.57
CA ALA A 128 -6.70 0.28 -1.14
C ALA A 128 -5.47 1.05 -0.62
N THR A 129 -4.36 0.36 -0.37
CA THR A 129 -3.07 0.98 0.03
C THR A 129 -2.65 2.10 -0.91
N GLN A 130 -2.89 1.96 -2.22
CA GLN A 130 -2.49 2.96 -3.21
C GLN A 130 -3.17 4.32 -3.01
N LEU A 131 -4.39 4.34 -2.45
CA LEU A 131 -5.12 5.57 -2.20
C LEU A 131 -4.43 6.46 -1.15
N LEU A 132 -3.68 5.87 -0.21
CA LEU A 132 -2.89 6.61 0.80
C LEU A 132 -1.84 7.55 0.18
N PHE A 133 -1.47 7.30 -1.07
CA PHE A 133 -0.39 7.98 -1.76
C PHE A 133 -0.89 8.78 -2.98
N GLY A 134 -2.20 9.09 -3.04
CA GLY A 134 -2.76 9.86 -4.16
C GLY A 134 -2.78 9.09 -5.49
N ILE A 135 -2.75 7.76 -5.44
CA ILE A 135 -2.74 6.90 -6.62
C ILE A 135 -4.14 6.35 -6.83
N LEU A 136 -4.69 6.56 -8.02
CA LEU A 136 -6.02 6.13 -8.40
C LEU A 136 -5.95 4.91 -9.33
N GLY A 137 -6.48 3.77 -8.90
CA GLY A 137 -6.71 2.61 -9.79
C GLY A 137 -8.14 2.61 -10.34
N LYS A 138 -8.38 1.87 -11.43
CA LYS A 138 -9.67 1.87 -12.14
C LYS A 138 -10.83 1.45 -11.25
N ARG A 139 -10.59 0.58 -10.26
CA ARG A 139 -11.58 0.11 -9.28
C ARG A 139 -12.29 1.26 -8.55
N TRP A 140 -11.61 2.39 -8.35
CA TRP A 140 -12.11 3.50 -7.54
C TRP A 140 -12.68 4.65 -8.36
N GLU A 141 -12.69 4.56 -9.69
CA GLU A 141 -13.25 5.61 -10.57
C GLU A 141 -14.78 5.58 -10.64
N ASP A 142 -15.36 4.40 -10.87
CA ASP A 142 -16.76 4.29 -11.31
C ASP A 142 -17.76 4.12 -10.16
N ASN A 143 -17.32 3.60 -9.01
CA ASN A 143 -18.22 3.09 -7.96
C ASN A 143 -18.16 3.83 -6.61
N ASN A 144 -17.51 5.00 -6.53
CA ASN A 144 -17.34 5.67 -5.25
C ASN A 144 -17.49 7.20 -5.35
N SER A 145 -18.75 7.66 -5.41
CA SER A 145 -19.09 9.09 -5.39
C SER A 145 -18.45 9.81 -4.20
N PHE A 146 -18.41 9.15 -3.03
CA PHE A 146 -17.77 9.70 -1.84
C PHE A 146 -16.28 10.01 -2.06
N LEU A 147 -15.48 9.06 -2.54
CA LEU A 147 -14.05 9.31 -2.79
C LEU A 147 -13.84 10.38 -3.86
N LYS A 148 -14.64 10.35 -4.93
CA LYS A 148 -14.56 11.32 -6.02
C LYS A 148 -14.84 12.75 -5.55
N GLU A 149 -15.88 12.94 -4.75
CA GLU A 149 -16.30 14.25 -4.26
C GLU A 149 -15.39 14.75 -3.13
N ASN A 150 -15.02 13.87 -2.20
CA ASN A 150 -14.41 14.28 -0.93
C ASN A 150 -12.90 14.12 -0.88
N ILE A 151 -12.30 13.29 -1.74
CA ILE A 151 -10.89 12.88 -1.64
C ILE A 151 -10.09 13.23 -2.89
N PHE A 152 -10.62 12.97 -4.09
CA PHE A 152 -9.88 13.16 -5.34
C PHE A 152 -9.80 14.62 -5.78
N ASN A 153 -8.69 14.96 -6.45
CA ASN A 153 -8.45 16.22 -7.14
C ASN A 153 -7.55 15.98 -8.37
N GLU A 154 -7.22 17.05 -9.10
CA GLU A 154 -6.44 17.01 -10.34
C GLU A 154 -4.99 16.50 -10.19
N TYR A 155 -4.48 16.40 -8.97
CA TYR A 155 -3.11 15.94 -8.69
C TYR A 155 -3.00 14.45 -8.42
N TRP A 156 -4.12 13.72 -8.38
CA TRP A 156 -4.13 12.26 -8.31
C TRP A 156 -3.68 11.67 -9.64
N ILE A 157 -2.84 10.64 -9.59
CA ILE A 157 -2.31 9.99 -10.80
C ILE A 157 -2.66 8.51 -10.86
N ARG A 158 -2.60 7.97 -12.08
CA ARG A 158 -2.53 6.52 -12.30
C ARG A 158 -1.11 6.02 -12.02
N PRO A 159 -0.92 4.74 -11.68
CA PRO A 159 0.42 4.18 -11.51
C PRO A 159 1.32 4.47 -12.72
N LEU A 160 2.59 4.76 -12.46
CA LEU A 160 3.59 4.96 -13.50
C LEU A 160 3.79 3.67 -14.30
N ASP A 161 4.26 3.79 -15.54
CA ASP A 161 4.48 2.63 -16.40
C ASP A 161 5.56 1.68 -15.84
N SER A 162 6.52 2.19 -15.05
CA SER A 162 7.51 1.37 -14.34
C SER A 162 6.92 0.46 -13.26
N ASP A 163 5.66 0.71 -12.88
CA ASP A 163 4.91 -0.03 -11.87
C ASP A 163 3.75 -0.85 -12.49
N LYS A 164 3.62 -0.84 -13.83
CA LYS A 164 2.65 -1.64 -14.58
C LYS A 164 3.27 -2.96 -15.02
N PRO A 165 2.87 -4.10 -14.44
CA PRO A 165 3.29 -5.40 -14.96
C PRO A 165 2.66 -5.66 -16.32
N SER A 166 3.36 -6.34 -17.22
CA SER A 166 2.89 -6.60 -18.60
C SER A 166 1.54 -7.32 -18.70
N GLY A 167 1.16 -8.10 -17.68
CA GLY A 167 -0.10 -8.84 -17.61
C GLY A 167 -1.21 -8.17 -16.79
N PHE A 168 -1.08 -6.89 -16.42
CA PHE A 168 -1.96 -6.26 -15.43
C PHE A 168 -3.45 -6.32 -15.78
N GLN A 169 -3.82 -6.29 -17.07
CA GLN A 169 -5.23 -6.37 -17.49
C GLN A 169 -5.88 -7.71 -17.13
N LYS A 170 -5.10 -8.78 -16.94
CA LYS A 170 -5.62 -10.08 -16.47
C LYS A 170 -6.00 -10.06 -15.00
N VAL A 171 -5.54 -9.06 -14.25
CA VAL A 171 -5.90 -8.85 -12.84
C VAL A 171 -7.16 -8.01 -12.79
N GLU A 172 -8.31 -8.69 -12.87
CA GLU A 172 -9.63 -8.07 -12.78
C GLU A 172 -9.83 -6.89 -13.75
N GLY A 173 -9.38 -7.04 -15.00
CA GLY A 173 -9.49 -5.98 -16.00
C GLY A 173 -8.55 -4.79 -15.78
N GLY A 174 -7.48 -4.97 -14.98
CA GLY A 174 -6.53 -3.92 -14.63
C GLY A 174 -7.02 -3.02 -13.50
N CYS A 175 -7.86 -3.52 -12.59
CA CYS A 175 -8.58 -2.69 -11.63
C CYS A 175 -7.70 -1.85 -10.67
N TYR A 176 -6.45 -2.24 -10.46
CA TYR A 176 -5.50 -1.51 -9.60
C TYR A 176 -4.63 -0.51 -10.34
N TRP A 177 -4.74 -0.46 -11.67
CA TRP A 177 -4.00 0.43 -12.55
C TRP A 177 -4.96 1.40 -13.24
#